data_AF-A0A0S6WAG2-F1
#
_entry.id   AF-A0A0S6WAG2-F1
#
_cell.length_a   1.000
_cell.length_b   1.000
_cell.length_c   1.000
_cell.angle_alpha   90.00
_cell.angle_beta   90.00
_cell.angle_gamma   90.00
#
_symmetry.space_group_name_H-M   'P 1'
#
loop_
_entity.id
_entity.type
_entity.pdbx_description
1 polymer ?
#
loop_
_entity_poly.entity_id
_entity_poly.type
_entity_poly.pdbx_seq_one_letter_code
_entity_poly.pdbx_strand_id
1 'polypeptide(L)'
;MDIVYSVNDVPIRFTRERWFHAVLQSVPLLLDFPTPKFWVDYDREADVLYISFDRPQNATNSEMTEDGLLLRYRDEQLIGVTILDASTRSALS
;
A
#
# COMPACT_ATOMS: atom_id res chain seq x y z
N MET A 1 -13.05 -27.71 2.25
CA MET A 1 -13.62 -26.35 2.09
C MET A 1 -13.72 -25.84 3.49
N ASP A 2 -12.70 -25.11 3.88
CA ASP A 2 -12.44 -24.91 5.30
C ASP A 2 -13.16 -23.64 5.72
N ILE A 3 -13.60 -23.54 6.97
CA ILE A 3 -14.24 -22.34 7.51
C ILE A 3 -13.32 -21.88 8.64
N VAL A 4 -12.91 -20.61 8.60
CA VAL A 4 -12.21 -19.96 9.71
C VAL A 4 -13.07 -18.87 10.29
N TYR A 5 -12.81 -18.49 11.53
CA TYR A 5 -13.56 -17.46 12.22
C TYR A 5 -12.72 -16.17 12.29
N SER A 6 -13.35 -15.02 12.06
CA SER A 6 -12.72 -13.73 12.33
C SER A 6 -12.49 -13.53 13.83
N VAL A 7 -11.73 -12.50 14.22
CA VAL A 7 -11.55 -12.11 15.63
C VAL A 7 -12.88 -11.83 16.36
N ASN A 8 -13.94 -11.53 15.60
CA ASN A 8 -15.30 -11.29 16.11
C ASN A 8 -16.26 -12.47 15.83
N ASP A 9 -15.75 -13.70 15.69
CA ASP A 9 -16.52 -14.93 15.48
C ASP A 9 -17.43 -14.96 14.24
N VAL A 10 -17.11 -14.16 13.23
CA VAL A 10 -17.82 -14.21 11.94
C VAL A 10 -17.26 -15.38 11.11
N PRO A 11 -18.08 -16.35 10.67
CA PRO A 11 -17.61 -17.47 9.88
C PRO A 11 -17.23 -17.02 8.46
N ILE A 12 -15.97 -17.20 8.11
CA ILE A 12 -15.39 -16.92 6.79
C ILE A 12 -15.18 -18.25 6.07
N ARG A 13 -15.88 -18.44 4.95
CA ARG A 13 -15.65 -19.61 4.08
C ARG A 13 -14.29 -19.42 3.38
N PHE A 14 -13.35 -20.35 3.56
CA PHE A 14 -12.09 -20.42 2.82
C PHE A 14 -12.38 -20.87 1.37
N THR A 15 -12.96 -19.96 0.60
CA THR A 15 -13.13 -20.07 -0.85
C THR A 15 -12.40 -18.89 -1.47
N ARG A 16 -11.18 -19.09 -1.99
CA ARG A 16 -10.46 -18.18 -2.93
C ARG A 16 -10.35 -16.67 -2.56
N GLU A 17 -10.84 -16.20 -1.43
CA GLU A 17 -11.01 -14.77 -1.08
C GLU A 17 -10.00 -14.29 -0.02
N ARG A 18 -8.75 -14.74 -0.10
CA ARG A 18 -7.64 -14.25 0.77
C ARG A 18 -7.54 -12.73 0.77
N TRP A 19 -7.92 -12.08 -0.34
CA TRP A 19 -7.93 -10.64 -0.50
C TRP A 19 -8.89 -9.94 0.46
N PHE A 20 -10.04 -10.54 0.81
CA PHE A 20 -11.01 -9.92 1.72
C PHE A 20 -10.43 -9.75 3.12
N HIS A 21 -9.76 -10.79 3.62
CA HIS A 21 -9.08 -10.73 4.91
C HIS A 21 -7.94 -9.71 4.91
N ALA A 22 -7.14 -9.66 3.83
CA ALA A 22 -6.07 -8.68 3.68
C ALA A 22 -6.61 -7.23 3.69
N VAL A 23 -7.72 -6.98 3.01
CA VAL A 23 -8.39 -5.67 3.03
C VAL A 23 -8.83 -5.32 4.45
N LEU A 24 -9.52 -6.21 5.15
CA LEU A 24 -9.96 -5.95 6.52
C LEU A 24 -8.79 -5.71 7.49
N GLN A 25 -7.70 -6.47 7.36
CA GLN A 25 -6.50 -6.27 8.15
C GLN A 25 -5.80 -4.94 7.84
N SER A 26 -5.93 -4.42 6.62
CA SER A 26 -5.36 -3.12 6.25
C SER A 26 -6.17 -1.93 6.75
N VAL A 27 -7.46 -2.08 7.10
CA VAL A 27 -8.35 -0.95 7.45
C VAL A 27 -7.75 0.00 8.49
N PRO A 28 -7.20 -0.44 9.64
CA PRO A 28 -6.60 0.47 10.60
C PRO A 28 -5.44 1.29 10.00
N LEU A 29 -4.58 0.65 9.21
CA LEU A 29 -3.45 1.29 8.53
C LEU A 29 -3.92 2.32 7.49
N LEU A 30 -5.02 2.02 6.79
CA LEU A 30 -5.62 2.94 5.82
C LEU A 30 -6.32 4.12 6.49
N LEU A 31 -6.86 3.95 7.69
CA LEU A 31 -7.49 5.03 8.46
C LEU A 31 -6.46 5.94 9.14
N ASP A 32 -5.29 5.40 9.52
CA ASP A 32 -4.16 6.14 10.07
C ASP A 32 -3.28 6.82 9.00
N PHE A 33 -3.65 6.69 7.72
CA PHE A 33 -2.90 7.24 6.60
C PHE A 33 -2.88 8.78 6.63
N PRO A 34 -1.79 9.45 6.24
CA PRO A 34 -1.63 10.90 6.41
C PRO A 34 -2.60 11.75 5.58
N THR A 35 -3.34 11.14 4.65
CA THR A 35 -4.36 11.79 3.83
C THR A 35 -5.61 10.91 3.73
N PRO A 36 -6.81 11.51 3.77
CA PRO A 36 -8.07 10.77 3.59
C PRO A 36 -8.26 10.22 2.18
N LYS A 37 -7.46 10.67 1.19
CA LYS A 37 -7.53 10.21 -0.19
C LYS A 37 -6.13 9.99 -0.76
N PHE A 38 -5.89 8.79 -1.26
CA PHE A 38 -4.65 8.40 -1.89
C PHE A 38 -4.93 7.42 -3.04
N TRP A 39 -3.91 7.16 -3.85
CA TRP A 39 -3.96 6.20 -4.96
C TRP A 39 -2.81 5.22 -4.84
N VAL A 40 -3.10 3.95 -5.13
CA VAL A 40 -2.11 2.88 -5.17
C VAL A 40 -2.16 2.24 -6.55
N ASP A 41 -1.01 2.12 -7.19
CA ASP A 41 -0.86 1.48 -8.50
C ASP A 41 0.36 0.55 -8.45
N TYR A 42 0.16 -0.72 -8.82
CA TYR A 42 1.24 -1.70 -8.86
C TYR A 42 1.54 -2.07 -10.31
N ASP A 43 2.71 -1.64 -10.78
CA ASP A 43 3.25 -2.05 -12.06
C ASP A 43 3.96 -3.39 -11.89
N ARG A 44 3.29 -4.46 -12.33
CA ARG A 44 3.82 -5.82 -12.26
C ARG A 44 5.01 -6.05 -13.20
N GLU A 45 5.09 -5.34 -14.34
CA GLU A 45 6.19 -5.52 -15.28
C GLU A 45 7.49 -4.94 -14.72
N ALA A 46 7.38 -3.79 -14.03
CA ALA A 46 8.52 -3.13 -13.39
C ALA A 46 8.81 -3.62 -11.96
N ASP A 47 7.90 -4.37 -11.33
CA ASP A 47 7.91 -4.68 -9.88
C ASP A 47 7.98 -3.42 -9.00
N VAL A 48 7.12 -2.44 -9.32
CA VAL A 48 7.07 -1.13 -8.67
C VAL A 48 5.69 -0.82 -8.13
N LEU A 49 5.61 -0.42 -6.86
CA LEU A 49 4.38 0.07 -6.23
C LEU A 49 4.42 1.59 -6.07
N TYR A 50 3.47 2.28 -6.69
CA TYR A 50 3.29 3.72 -6.56
C TYR A 50 2.20 4.00 -5.52
N ILE A 51 2.51 4.84 -4.55
CA ILE A 51 1.55 5.39 -3.59
C ILE A 51 1.54 6.90 -3.76
N SER A 52 0.38 7.48 -4.01
CA SER A 52 0.23 8.92 -4.23
C SER A 52 -0.74 9.54 -3.26
N PHE A 53 -0.35 10.65 -2.62
CA PHE A 53 -1.14 11.32 -1.57
C PHE A 53 -1.93 12.53 -2.07
N ASP A 54 -1.56 13.06 -3.24
CA ASP A 54 -2.18 14.26 -3.82
C ASP A 54 -2.28 14.15 -5.35
N ARG A 55 -3.16 14.93 -5.98
CA ARG A 55 -3.25 15.10 -7.44
C ARG A 55 -3.20 16.59 -7.78
N PRO A 56 -2.53 17.02 -8.87
CA PRO A 56 -1.86 16.23 -9.91
C PRO A 56 -0.60 15.52 -9.38
N GLN A 57 -0.06 14.55 -10.12
CA GLN A 57 1.11 13.76 -9.67
C GLN A 57 2.46 14.45 -9.92
N ASN A 58 2.48 15.72 -10.29
CA ASN A 58 3.72 16.38 -10.70
C ASN A 58 4.56 16.72 -9.47
N ALA A 59 5.66 15.98 -9.30
CA ALA A 59 6.70 16.25 -8.31
C ALA A 59 7.67 17.30 -8.88
N THR A 60 8.19 18.18 -8.03
CA THR A 60 9.28 19.09 -8.39
C THR A 60 10.64 18.52 -8.02
N ASN A 61 10.68 17.58 -7.06
CA ASN A 61 11.89 16.89 -6.65
C ASN A 61 11.62 15.44 -6.23
N SER A 62 12.64 14.60 -6.18
CA SER A 62 12.56 13.23 -5.64
C SER A 62 13.87 12.82 -4.98
N GLU A 63 13.77 12.00 -3.93
CA GLU A 63 14.90 11.51 -3.16
C GLU A 63 14.85 9.98 -3.08
N MET A 64 15.95 9.31 -3.45
CA MET A 64 16.08 7.86 -3.33
C MET A 64 16.70 7.52 -1.98
N THR A 65 16.02 6.68 -1.20
CA THR A 65 16.55 6.14 0.06
C THR A 65 17.46 4.92 -0.21
N GLU A 66 18.31 4.59 0.75
CA GLU A 66 19.15 3.37 0.70
C GLU A 66 18.29 2.09 0.65
N ASP A 67 17.07 2.15 1.19
CA ASP A 67 16.12 1.05 1.20
C ASP A 67 15.30 0.92 -0.09
N GLY A 68 15.66 1.62 -1.18
CA GLY A 68 14.98 1.51 -2.47
C GLY A 68 13.58 2.14 -2.50
N LEU A 69 13.36 3.17 -1.69
CA LEU A 69 12.15 4.00 -1.74
C LEU A 69 12.49 5.32 -2.44
N LEU A 70 11.72 5.68 -3.45
CA LEU A 70 11.80 6.99 -4.08
C LEU A 70 10.68 7.89 -3.54
N LEU A 71 11.06 8.82 -2.68
CA LEU A 71 10.18 9.83 -2.09
C LEU A 71 9.95 10.96 -3.09
N ARG A 72 8.70 11.32 -3.34
CA ARG A 72 8.31 12.30 -4.37
C ARG A 72 7.74 13.54 -3.71
N TYR A 73 8.36 14.69 -3.97
CA TYR A 73 8.01 15.96 -3.33
C TYR A 73 7.49 16.98 -4.34
N ARG A 74 6.53 17.79 -3.91
CA ARG A 74 6.23 19.09 -4.52
C ARG A 74 6.60 20.15 -3.50
N ASP A 75 7.60 20.94 -3.85
CA ASP A 75 8.28 21.84 -2.93
C ASP A 75 8.73 21.05 -1.69
N GLU A 76 8.26 21.39 -0.50
CA GLU A 76 8.59 20.68 0.75
C GLU A 76 7.58 19.59 1.11
N GLN A 77 6.49 19.45 0.35
CA GLN A 77 5.42 18.51 0.64
C GLN A 77 5.68 17.15 -0.02
N LEU A 78 5.67 16.08 0.78
CA LEU A 78 5.67 14.70 0.27
C LEU A 78 4.33 14.40 -0.40
N ILE A 79 4.34 14.19 -1.72
CA ILE A 79 3.13 13.93 -2.52
C ILE A 79 3.00 12.47 -2.97
N GLY A 80 4.03 11.65 -2.77
CA GLY A 80 3.96 10.22 -3.04
C GLY A 80 5.25 9.48 -2.73
N VAL A 81 5.18 8.15 -2.83
CA VAL A 81 6.29 7.22 -2.67
C VAL A 81 6.24 6.22 -3.82
N THR A 82 7.40 5.89 -4.36
CA THR A 82 7.58 4.77 -5.31
C THR A 82 8.45 3.73 -4.64
N ILE A 83 7.94 2.51 -4.52
CA ILE A 83 8.61 1.39 -3.85
C ILE A 83 9.12 0.45 -4.93
N LEU A 84 10.44 0.33 -5.04
CA LEU A 84 11.09 -0.63 -5.94
C LEU A 84 11.15 -2.02 -5.31
N ASP A 85 11.25 -3.04 -6.16
CA ASP A 85 11.25 -4.46 -5.81
C ASP A 85 10.10 -4.81 -4.87
N ALA A 86 8.91 -4.26 -5.17
CA ALA A 86 7.77 -4.22 -4.26
C ALA A 86 7.32 -5.64 -3.86
N SER A 87 7.44 -6.61 -4.76
CA SER A 87 7.10 -8.02 -4.50
C SER A 87 7.97 -8.68 -3.43
N THR A 88 9.17 -8.15 -3.18
CA THR A 88 10.12 -8.68 -2.18
C THR A 88 9.95 -8.05 -0.80
N ARG A 89 9.14 -6.99 -0.70
CA ARG A 89 8.84 -6.32 0.57
C ARG A 89 7.95 -7.24 1.41
N SER A 90 8.54 -7.83 2.46
CA SER A 90 7.77 -8.56 3.46
C SER A 90 6.89 -7.60 4.25
N ALA A 91 5.64 -7.97 4.51
CA ALA A 91 4.89 -7.36 5.61
C ALA A 91 5.73 -7.54 6.87
N LEU A 92 6.04 -6.43 7.55
CA LEU A 92 6.81 -6.40 8.80
C LEU A 92 6.36 -7.56 9.71
N SER A 93 7.29 -8.44 10.06
CA SER A 93 7.09 -9.57 10.98
C SER A 93 6.95 -9.11 12.41
#